data_AF-A0A962VC12-F1
#
_entry.id   AF-A0A962VC12-F1
#
_cell.length_a   1.000
_cell.length_b   1.000
_cell.length_c   1.000
_cell.angle_alpha   90.00
_cell.angle_beta   90.00
_cell.angle_gamma   90.00
#
_symmetry.space_group_name_H-M   'P 1'
#
loop_
_entity.id
_entity.type
_entity.pdbx_description
1 polymer ?
#
loop_
_entity_poly.entity_id
_entity_poly.type
_entity_poly.pdbx_seq_one_letter_code
_entity_poly.pdbx_strand_id
1 'polypeptide(L)'
;MLQFDYPLAFLLLPLPLLVYWLSGAYRDRGQALRVPFFQRLVELTGQQPRAGAVVIRKTLLQRAVLALSWLLIVLALARPEWAGEPIVREIAARDLLLIVDLSGSMEAQDFS
;
A
#
# COMPACT_ATOMS: atom_id res chain seq x y z
N MET A 1 0.87 24.94 3.46
CA MET A 1 -0.17 24.36 2.56
C MET A 1 -0.18 22.84 2.69
N LEU A 2 -1.34 22.18 2.65
CA LEU A 2 -1.38 20.71 2.67
C LEU A 2 -0.88 20.19 1.32
N GLN A 3 0.20 19.42 1.35
CA GLN A 3 0.77 18.77 0.17
C GLN A 3 0.88 17.26 0.42
N PHE A 4 0.96 16.49 -0.66
CA PHE A 4 1.21 15.06 -0.62
C PHE A 4 2.55 14.80 -1.30
N ASP A 5 3.51 14.28 -0.56
CA ASP A 5 4.85 13.98 -1.09
C ASP A 5 4.81 12.80 -2.08
N TYR A 6 3.85 11.88 -1.90
CA TYR A 6 3.66 10.72 -2.76
C TYR A 6 2.25 10.69 -3.35
N PRO A 7 1.91 11.61 -4.28
CA PRO A 7 0.58 11.64 -4.87
C PRO A 7 0.28 10.39 -5.71
N LEU A 8 1.31 9.69 -6.20
CA LEU A 8 1.15 8.44 -6.93
C LEU A 8 0.60 7.30 -6.06
N ALA A 9 0.64 7.41 -4.72
CA ALA A 9 0.03 6.43 -3.82
C ALA A 9 -1.48 6.28 -4.06
N PHE A 10 -2.16 7.32 -4.55
CA PHE A 10 -3.59 7.26 -4.90
C PHE A 10 -3.91 6.27 -6.03
N LEU A 11 -2.92 5.85 -6.82
CA LEU A 11 -3.09 4.78 -7.81
C LEU A 11 -3.40 3.41 -7.17
N LEU A 12 -3.21 3.26 -5.85
CA LEU A 12 -3.60 2.07 -5.09
C LEU A 12 -5.09 2.06 -4.70
N LEU A 13 -5.83 3.16 -4.85
CA LEU A 13 -7.28 3.20 -4.58
C LEU A 13 -8.06 2.10 -5.33
N PRO A 14 -7.86 1.85 -6.64
CA PRO A 14 -8.57 0.80 -7.36
C PRO A 14 -8.10 -0.63 -7.04
N LEU A 15 -7.01 -0.80 -6.27
CA LEU A 15 -6.40 -2.12 -6.03
C LEU A 15 -7.38 -3.16 -5.45
N PRO A 16 -8.22 -2.85 -4.43
CA PRO A 16 -9.16 -3.84 -3.91
C PRO A 16 -10.23 -4.25 -4.92
N LEU A 17 -10.65 -3.34 -5.80
CA LEU A 17 -11.60 -3.63 -6.87
C LEU A 17 -10.96 -4.50 -7.96
N LEU A 18 -9.71 -4.21 -8.32
CA LEU A 18 -8.94 -5.05 -9.24
C LEU A 18 -8.78 -6.47 -8.68
N VAL A 19 -8.33 -6.60 -7.43
CA VAL A 19 -8.21 -7.91 -6.78
C VAL A 19 -9.55 -8.63 -6.79
N TYR A 20 -10.65 -7.96 -6.43
CA TYR A 20 -11.99 -8.55 -6.47
C TYR A 20 -12.40 -9.02 -7.87
N TRP A 21 -12.08 -8.26 -8.91
CA TRP A 21 -12.41 -8.61 -10.30
C TRP A 21 -11.54 -9.76 -10.83
N LEU A 22 -10.27 -9.80 -10.46
CA LEU A 22 -9.30 -10.80 -10.91
C LEU A 22 -9.33 -12.11 -10.11
N SER A 23 -9.69 -12.09 -8.81
CA SER A 23 -9.50 -13.25 -7.93
C SER A 23 -10.48 -14.40 -8.14
N GLY A 24 -11.47 -14.27 -9.01
CA GLY A 24 -12.55 -15.24 -9.17
C GLY A 24 -13.37 -15.42 -7.88
N ALA A 25 -14.47 -16.16 -7.98
CA ALA A 25 -15.28 -16.47 -6.80
C ALA A 25 -14.52 -17.44 -5.88
N TYR A 26 -14.18 -16.99 -4.66
CA TYR A 26 -13.61 -17.86 -3.63
C TYR A 26 -14.62 -18.96 -3.28
N ARG A 27 -14.33 -20.20 -3.69
CA ARG A 27 -15.15 -21.37 -3.39
C ARG A 27 -14.66 -21.97 -2.09
N ASP A 28 -15.37 -21.67 -1.01
CA ASP A 28 -15.16 -22.35 0.24
C ASP A 28 -15.61 -23.81 0.09
N ARG A 29 -14.64 -24.73 0.01
CA ARG A 29 -14.90 -26.17 0.09
C ARG A 29 -15.20 -26.47 1.55
N GLY A 30 -16.39 -26.11 2.00
CA GLY A 30 -16.88 -26.48 3.32
C GLY A 30 -16.66 -27.99 3.52
N GLN A 31 -16.16 -28.37 4.69
CA GLN A 31 -15.98 -29.78 5.05
C GLN A 31 -17.34 -30.49 4.98
N ALA A 32 -17.63 -31.08 3.83
CA ALA A 32 -18.79 -31.92 3.66
C ALA A 32 -18.45 -33.29 4.26
N LEU A 33 -19.17 -33.66 5.32
CA LEU A 33 -19.12 -35.02 5.85
C LEU A 33 -19.63 -35.95 4.74
N ARG A 34 -18.74 -36.74 4.13
CA ARG A 34 -19.13 -37.75 3.14
C ARG A 34 -19.82 -38.90 3.87
N VAL A 35 -21.15 -38.87 3.88
CA VAL A 35 -21.96 -39.94 4.44
C VAL A 35 -22.47 -40.87 3.32
N PRO A 36 -22.49 -42.20 3.52
CA PRO A 36 -22.90 -43.16 2.49
C PRO A 36 -24.41 -43.09 2.16
N PHE A 37 -25.20 -42.34 2.93
CA PHE A 37 -26.65 -42.17 2.76
C PHE A 37 -27.05 -40.74 2.35
N PHE A 38 -26.15 -40.00 1.68
CA PHE A 38 -26.40 -38.62 1.26
C PHE A 38 -27.66 -38.46 0.39
N GLN A 39 -27.89 -39.37 -0.56
CA GLN A 39 -29.07 -39.33 -1.45
C GLN A 39 -30.39 -39.47 -0.66
N ARG A 40 -30.41 -40.37 0.33
CA ARG A 40 -31.58 -40.58 1.20
C ARG A 40 -31.89 -39.34 2.04
N LEU A 41 -30.87 -38.63 2.50
CA LEU A 41 -31.04 -37.36 3.23
C LEU A 41 -31.65 -36.27 2.35
N VAL A 42 -31.18 -36.14 1.10
CA VAL A 42 -31.69 -35.17 0.12
C VAL A 42 -33.16 -35.43 -0.21
N GLU A 43 -33.54 -36.70 -0.40
CA GLU A 43 -34.92 -37.11 -0.66
C GLU A 43 -35.86 -36.81 0.52
N LEU A 44 -35.43 -37.10 1.76
CA LEU A 44 -36.23 -36.89 2.95
C LEU A 44 -36.38 -35.41 3.34
N THR A 45 -35.36 -34.59 3.06
CA THR A 45 -35.37 -33.16 3.40
C THR A 45 -35.90 -32.28 2.27
N GLY A 46 -35.99 -32.79 1.03
CA GLY A 46 -36.38 -32.01 -0.15
C GLY A 46 -35.42 -30.87 -0.48
N GLN A 47 -34.25 -30.80 0.17
CA GLN A 47 -33.27 -29.74 -0.04
C GLN A 47 -32.37 -30.08 -1.22
N GLN A 48 -32.48 -29.30 -2.29
CA GLN A 48 -31.56 -29.37 -3.42
C GLN A 48 -30.13 -29.12 -2.94
N PRO A 49 -29.17 -30.03 -3.20
CA PRO A 49 -27.79 -29.84 -2.79
C PRO A 49 -27.20 -28.65 -3.56
N ARG A 50 -27.09 -27.49 -2.88
CA ARG A 50 -26.38 -26.33 -3.42
C ARG A 50 -24.88 -26.57 -3.28
N ALA A 51 -24.17 -26.50 -4.40
CA ALA A 51 -22.72 -26.49 -4.40
C ALA A 51 -22.20 -25.29 -3.59
N GLY A 52 -21.60 -25.60 -2.44
CA GLY A 52 -20.60 -24.78 -1.75
C GLY A 52 -20.88 -23.28 -1.65
N ALA A 53 -21.50 -22.87 -0.56
CA ALA A 53 -21.07 -21.74 0.27
C ALA A 53 -22.26 -21.34 1.15
N VAL A 54 -22.13 -21.54 2.46
CA VAL A 54 -22.84 -20.67 3.38
C VAL A 54 -22.26 -19.28 3.13
N VAL A 55 -22.94 -18.47 2.31
CA VAL A 55 -22.55 -17.08 2.07
C VAL A 55 -22.85 -16.34 3.37
N ILE A 56 -21.86 -16.25 4.25
CA ILE A 56 -21.94 -15.38 5.43
C ILE A 56 -22.21 -13.97 4.89
N ARG A 57 -23.43 -13.47 5.11
CA ARG A 57 -23.83 -12.14 4.67
C ARG A 57 -23.01 -11.12 5.45
N LYS A 58 -21.95 -10.59 4.81
CA LYS A 58 -21.17 -9.48 5.34
C LYS A 58 -22.12 -8.29 5.54
N THR A 59 -22.15 -7.75 6.75
CA THR A 59 -22.99 -6.58 7.07
C THR A 59 -22.47 -5.34 6.35
N LEU A 60 -23.34 -4.35 6.12
CA LEU A 60 -22.93 -3.07 5.52
C LEU A 60 -21.82 -2.39 6.34
N LEU A 61 -21.86 -2.52 7.67
CA LEU A 61 -20.85 -2.00 8.57
C LEU A 61 -19.47 -2.62 8.31
N GLN A 62 -19.39 -3.94 8.15
CA GLN A 62 -18.11 -4.60 7.84
C GLN A 62 -17.52 -4.11 6.51
N ARG A 63 -18.36 -3.90 5.49
CA ARG A 63 -17.91 -3.35 4.20
C ARG A 63 -17.43 -1.90 4.35
N ALA A 64 -18.15 -1.08 5.11
CA ALA A 64 -17.79 0.31 5.36
C ALA A 64 -16.47 0.42 6.12
N VAL A 65 -16.27 -0.37 7.18
CA VAL A 65 -15.02 -0.41 7.94
C VAL A 65 -13.86 -0.83 7.04
N LEU A 66 -14.02 -1.88 6.24
CA LEU A 66 -12.96 -2.34 5.34
C LEU A 66 -12.58 -1.28 4.29
N ALA A 67 -13.58 -0.61 3.69
CA ALA A 67 -13.35 0.47 2.74
C ALA A 67 -12.65 1.67 3.41
N LEU A 68 -13.09 2.06 4.61
CA LEU A 68 -12.50 3.15 5.37
C LEU A 68 -11.05 2.84 5.76
N SER A 69 -10.77 1.63 6.26
CA SER A 69 -9.41 1.19 6.57
C SER A 69 -8.50 1.26 5.35
N TRP A 70 -8.98 0.86 4.18
CA TRP A 70 -8.20 0.96 2.95
C TRP A 70 -7.90 2.41 2.57
N LEU A 71 -8.89 3.29 2.63
CA LEU A 71 -8.71 4.72 2.37
C LEU A 71 -7.67 5.34 3.31
N LEU A 72 -7.72 4.99 4.60
CA LEU A 72 -6.75 5.47 5.59
C LEU A 72 -5.33 4.99 5.30
N ILE A 73 -5.15 3.75 4.86
CA ILE A 73 -3.83 3.22 4.46
C ILE A 73 -3.29 4.00 3.26
N VAL A 74 -4.10 4.19 2.22
CA VAL A 74 -3.67 4.94 1.03
C VAL A 74 -3.35 6.39 1.37
N LEU A 75 -4.17 7.03 2.21
CA LEU A 75 -3.92 8.39 2.67
C LEU A 75 -2.62 8.49 3.46
N ALA A 76 -2.35 7.54 4.37
CA ALA A 76 -1.10 7.50 5.12
C ALA A 76 0.12 7.30 4.19
N LEU A 77 0.00 6.45 3.16
CA LEU A 77 1.05 6.25 2.15
C LEU A 77 1.31 7.50 1.31
N ALA A 78 0.28 8.31 1.03
CA ALA A 78 0.42 9.55 0.27
C ALA A 78 1.24 10.64 0.99
N ARG A 79 1.57 10.43 2.28
CA ARG A 79 2.30 11.37 3.16
C ARG A 79 1.73 12.78 3.10
N PRO A 80 0.58 13.03 3.77
CA PRO A 80 0.05 14.37 3.92
C PRO A 80 0.98 15.18 4.83
N GLU A 81 1.59 16.22 4.26
CA GLU A 81 2.51 17.10 4.98
C GLU A 81 2.02 18.55 4.92
N TRP A 82 2.20 19.27 6.01
CA TRP A 82 1.96 20.72 6.04
C TRP A 82 3.24 21.42 5.61
N ALA A 83 3.29 21.85 4.35
CA ALA A 83 4.40 22.66 3.87
C ALA A 83 4.42 24.00 4.62
N GLY A 84 5.52 24.26 5.32
CA GLY A 84 5.81 25.53 5.96
C GLY A 84 6.28 26.58 4.97
N GLU A 85 6.59 27.77 5.48
CA GLU A 85 7.17 28.84 4.66
C GLU A 85 8.53 28.39 4.08
N PRO A 86 8.84 28.73 2.81
CA PRO A 86 10.14 28.44 2.23
C PRO A 86 11.25 29.05 3.08
N ILE A 87 12.15 28.21 3.60
CA ILE A 87 13.34 28.69 4.30
C ILE A 87 14.33 29.17 3.25
N VAL A 88 14.53 30.48 3.17
CA VAL A 88 15.57 31.07 2.33
C VAL A 88 16.92 30.66 2.91
N ARG A 89 17.60 29.71 2.27
CA ARG A 89 19.00 29.43 2.57
C ARG A 89 19.84 30.49 1.88
N GLU A 90 20.30 31.46 2.64
CA GLU A 90 21.41 32.32 2.22
C GLU A 90 22.68 31.47 2.19
N ILE A 91 22.96 30.89 1.01
CA ILE A 91 24.27 30.33 0.74
C ILE A 91 25.20 31.54 0.65
N ALA A 92 25.95 31.80 1.71
CA ALA A 92 27.05 32.76 1.64
C ALA A 92 28.01 32.25 0.57
N ALA A 93 27.96 32.86 -0.62
CA ALA A 93 29.02 32.74 -1.60
C ALA A 93 30.25 33.39 -0.95
N ARG A 94 31.06 32.56 -0.29
CA ARG A 94 32.32 33.02 0.26
C ARG A 94 33.26 33.18 -0.92
N ASP A 95 33.71 34.41 -1.17
CA ASP A 95 34.80 34.66 -2.10
C ASP A 95 36.06 34.03 -1.53
N LEU A 96 36.43 32.86 -2.04
CA LEU A 96 37.67 32.18 -1.70
C LEU A 96 38.75 32.64 -2.67
N LEU A 97 39.64 33.50 -2.18
CA LEU A 97 40.88 33.81 -2.88
C LEU A 97 41.92 32.76 -2.51
N LEU A 98 42.17 31.82 -3.42
CA LEU A 98 43.25 30.85 -3.28
C LEU A 98 44.54 31.47 -3.84
N ILE A 99 45.47 31.81 -2.94
CA ILE A 99 46.81 32.27 -3.31
C ILE A 99 47.74 31.07 -3.19
N VAL A 100 48.37 30.70 -4.30
CA VAL A 100 49.36 29.62 -4.37
C VAL A 100 50.73 30.25 -4.52
N ASP A 101 51.66 29.92 -3.62
CA ASP A 101 53.07 30.27 -3.82
C ASP A 101 53.69 29.30 -4.83
N LEU A 102 54.42 29.85 -5.80
CA LEU A 102 55.14 29.10 -6.83
C LEU A 102 56.66 29.32 -6.70
N SER A 103 57.12 29.83 -5.57
CA SER A 103 58.54 29.97 -5.27
C SER A 103 59.22 28.60 -5.24
N GLY A 104 60.51 28.57 -5.59
CA GLY A 104 61.28 27.32 -5.67
C GLY A 104 61.39 26.54 -4.36
N SER A 105 61.01 27.12 -3.21
CA SER A 105 60.90 26.37 -1.95
C SER A 105 59.73 25.38 -1.95
N MET A 106 58.73 25.59 -2.81
CA MET A 106 57.56 24.71 -2.95
C MET A 106 57.85 23.43 -3.77
N GLU A 107 59.07 23.27 -4.31
CA GLU A 107 59.49 22.08 -5.07
C GLU A 107 59.80 20.87 -4.16
N ALA A 108 59.86 21.05 -2.84
CA ALA A 108 60.03 19.98 -1.88
C ALA A 108 58.82 19.03 -1.85
N GLN A 109 59.05 17.73 -2.04
CA GLN A 109 58.01 16.70 -1.90
C GLN A 109 57.84 16.34 -0.41
N ASP A 110 56.90 17.01 0.25
CA ASP A 110 56.60 16.75 1.67
C ASP A 110 55.58 15.61 1.88
N PHE A 111 54.86 15.21 0.83
CA PHE A 111 53.85 14.15 0.88
C PHE A 111 54.18 13.04 -0.12
N SER A 112 54.16 11.78 0.35
CA SER A 112 54.40 10.54 -0.42
C SER A 112 53.11 9.89 -0.90
#